data_AF-A0A240SY29-F1
#
_entry.id   AF-A0A240SY29-F1
#
_cell.length_a   1.000
_cell.length_b   1.000
_cell.length_c   1.000
_cell.angle_alpha   90.00
_cell.angle_beta   90.00
_cell.angle_gamma   90.00
#
_symmetry.space_group_name_H-M   'P 1'
#
loop_
_entity.id
_entity.type
_entity.pdbx_description
1 polymer ?
#
loop_
_entity_poly.entity_id
_entity_poly.type
_entity_poly.pdbx_seq_one_letter_code
_entity_poly.pdbx_strand_id
1 'polypeptide(L)'
;MKRLEEKKREAAAREDRLAREIVVGARCQVTVSGQPRRLGTVMFNGEIEGKNKIMIGVKFDEPLGVNDGTVNGKRYFECQPKYGSFVPPSAVVVGDFPPEADDLDEI
;
A
#
# COMPACT_ATOMS: atom_id res chain seq x y z
N MET A 1 -12.86 28.56 3.27
CA MET A 1 -12.26 28.17 1.97
C MET A 1 -10.74 28.11 2.06
N LYS A 2 -10.03 29.24 2.27
CA LYS A 2 -8.54 29.28 2.31
C LYS A 2 -7.85 28.25 3.24
N ARG A 3 -8.29 28.12 4.50
CA ARG A 3 -7.73 27.14 5.46
C ARG A 3 -7.91 25.67 5.03
N LEU A 4 -8.97 25.35 4.30
CA LEU A 4 -9.22 23.98 3.83
C LEU A 4 -8.28 23.62 2.68
N GLU A 5 -8.04 24.58 1.77
CA GLU A 5 -7.10 24.43 0.66
C GLU A 5 -5.66 24.32 1.16
N GLU A 6 -5.28 25.14 2.14
CA GLU A 6 -3.97 25.07 2.80
C GLU A 6 -3.76 23.68 3.44
N LYS A 7 -4.73 23.19 4.24
CA LYS A 7 -4.65 21.85 4.83
C LYS A 7 -4.56 20.72 3.80
N LYS A 8 -5.30 20.82 2.68
CA LYS A 8 -5.22 19.84 1.59
C LYS A 8 -3.83 19.82 0.95
N ARG A 9 -3.24 21.00 0.73
CA ARG A 9 -1.89 21.13 0.16
C ARG A 9 -0.83 20.58 1.09
N GLU A 10 -0.94 20.84 2.39
CA GLU A 10 -0.05 20.26 3.41
C GLU A 10 -0.15 18.73 3.46
N ALA A 11 -1.38 18.20 3.43
CA ALA A 11 -1.61 16.76 3.38
C ALA A 11 -1.00 16.13 2.11
N ALA A 12 -1.22 16.73 0.94
CA ALA A 12 -0.62 16.28 -0.32
C ALA A 12 0.91 16.30 -0.27
N ALA A 13 1.51 17.40 0.19
CA ALA A 13 2.96 17.50 0.34
C ALA A 13 3.54 16.46 1.34
N ARG A 14 2.77 16.10 2.37
CA ARG A 14 3.13 15.03 3.29
C ARG A 14 3.10 13.66 2.60
N GLU A 15 2.04 13.35 1.85
CA GLU A 15 1.95 12.09 1.09
C GLU A 15 3.08 11.99 0.05
N ASP A 16 3.37 13.08 -0.68
CA ASP A 16 4.46 13.13 -1.66
C ASP A 16 5.83 12.87 -1.02
N ARG A 17 6.07 13.42 0.18
CA ARG A 17 7.32 13.19 0.91
C ARG A 17 7.45 11.72 1.34
N LEU A 18 6.39 11.15 1.89
CA LEU A 18 6.37 9.74 2.31
C LEU A 18 6.54 8.79 1.12
N ALA A 19 5.91 9.08 -0.01
CA ALA A 19 6.03 8.28 -1.22
C ALA A 19 7.50 8.19 -1.70
N ARG A 20 8.32 9.22 -1.52
CA ARG A 20 9.75 9.20 -1.93
C ARG A 20 10.60 8.22 -1.12
N GLU A 21 10.17 7.87 0.08
CA GLU A 21 10.87 6.93 0.96
C GLU A 21 10.45 5.47 0.69
N ILE A 22 9.34 5.27 -0.03
CA ILE A 22 8.77 3.95 -0.29
C ILE A 22 9.29 3.41 -1.63
N VAL A 23 10.10 2.36 -1.55
CA VAL A 23 10.72 1.73 -2.74
C VAL A 23 9.96 0.47 -3.14
N VAL A 24 9.72 0.29 -4.44
CA VAL A 24 9.15 -0.96 -4.97
C VAL A 24 10.10 -2.13 -4.71
N GLY A 25 9.56 -3.26 -4.27
CA GLY A 25 10.29 -4.43 -3.81
C GLY A 25 10.59 -4.42 -2.31
N ALA A 26 10.41 -3.30 -1.61
CA ALA A 26 10.63 -3.24 -0.17
C ALA A 26 9.56 -4.04 0.60
N ARG A 27 10.00 -4.68 1.68
CA ARG A 27 9.12 -5.22 2.70
C ARG A 27 8.45 -4.10 3.47
N CYS A 28 7.18 -4.30 3.80
CA CYS A 28 6.38 -3.27 4.42
C CYS A 28 5.30 -3.84 5.35
N GLN A 29 4.87 -2.97 6.25
CA GLN A 29 3.65 -3.12 7.02
C GLN A 29 2.62 -2.09 6.55
N VAL A 30 1.38 -2.51 6.41
CA VAL A 30 0.24 -1.64 6.11
C VAL A 30 -0.70 -1.55 7.31
N THR A 31 -1.01 -0.31 7.71
CA THR A 31 -1.96 -0.01 8.80
C THR A 31 -3.06 0.91 8.27
N VAL A 32 -4.31 0.45 8.35
CA VAL A 32 -5.51 1.23 7.98
C VAL A 32 -6.51 1.14 9.12
N SER A 33 -7.14 2.27 9.49
CA SER A 33 -8.12 2.29 10.59
C SER A 33 -9.23 1.25 10.38
N GLY A 34 -9.50 0.45 11.42
CA GLY A 34 -10.51 -0.62 11.39
C GLY A 34 -10.11 -1.87 10.60
N GLN A 35 -8.85 -2.01 10.22
CA GLN A 35 -8.31 -3.21 9.56
C GLN A 35 -7.15 -3.78 10.37
N PRO A 36 -6.90 -5.11 10.33
CA PRO A 36 -5.72 -5.68 10.95
C PRO A 36 -4.45 -5.13 10.30
N ARG A 37 -3.36 -5.19 11.06
CA ARG A 37 -2.00 -5.02 10.52
C ARG A 37 -1.77 -6.09 9.46
N ARG A 38 -1.21 -5.69 8.32
CA ARG A 38 -0.90 -6.61 7.21
C ARG A 38 0.54 -6.43 6.78
N LEU A 39 1.23 -7.53 6.57
CA LEU A 39 2.59 -7.55 6.03
C LEU A 39 2.54 -7.84 4.52
N GLY A 40 3.55 -7.35 3.81
CA GLY A 40 3.63 -7.53 2.38
C GLY A 40 4.82 -6.86 1.73
N THR A 41 4.82 -6.89 0.41
CA THR A 41 5.83 -6.28 -0.44
C THR A 41 5.23 -5.15 -1.25
N VAL A 42 5.93 -4.01 -1.32
CA VAL A 42 5.55 -2.90 -2.20
C VAL A 42 5.73 -3.33 -3.65
N MET A 43 4.67 -3.28 -4.44
CA MET A 43 4.68 -3.66 -5.85
C MET A 43 4.51 -2.48 -6.80
N PHE A 44 3.99 -1.35 -6.30
CA PHE A 44 3.75 -0.16 -7.10
C PHE A 44 3.84 1.09 -6.22
N ASN A 45 4.39 2.18 -6.76
CA ASN A 45 4.39 3.50 -6.15
C ASN A 45 4.19 4.54 -7.25
N GLY A 46 3.03 5.19 -7.26
CA GLY A 46 2.70 6.18 -8.27
C GLY A 46 1.22 6.52 -8.32
N GLU A 47 0.81 7.25 -9.34
CA GLU A 47 -0.59 7.61 -9.54
C GLU A 47 -1.37 6.45 -10.17
N ILE A 48 -2.61 6.29 -9.71
CA ILE A 48 -3.59 5.39 -10.33
C ILE A 48 -4.54 6.23 -11.18
N GLU A 49 -4.82 5.73 -12.38
CA GLU A 49 -5.78 6.33 -13.30
C GLU A 49 -7.14 6.57 -12.62
N GLY A 50 -7.59 7.82 -12.64
CA GLY A 50 -8.85 8.25 -12.00
C GLY A 50 -8.76 8.52 -10.49
N LYS A 51 -7.59 8.38 -9.85
CA LYS A 51 -7.41 8.74 -8.43
C LYS A 51 -6.75 10.11 -8.21
N ASN A 52 -6.00 10.63 -9.19
CA ASN A 52 -5.28 11.92 -9.15
C ASN A 52 -4.47 12.14 -7.85
N LYS A 53 -3.88 11.06 -7.34
CA LYS A 53 -3.02 11.04 -6.14
C LYS A 53 -2.10 9.85 -6.18
N ILE A 54 -0.95 9.97 -5.52
CA ILE A 54 -0.03 8.85 -5.32
C ILE A 54 -0.68 7.79 -4.44
N MET A 55 -0.52 6.54 -4.85
CA MET A 55 -0.98 5.34 -4.17
C MET A 55 0.13 4.31 -4.18
N ILE A 56 0.19 3.54 -3.11
CA ILE A 56 1.13 2.44 -2.95
C ILE A 56 0.36 1.14 -3.18
N GLY A 57 0.76 0.40 -4.22
CA GLY A 57 0.28 -0.95 -4.46
C GLY A 57 1.11 -1.94 -3.66
N VAL A 58 0.44 -2.76 -2.85
CA VAL A 58 1.07 -3.76 -1.98
C VAL A 58 0.51 -5.13 -2.34
N LYS A 59 1.40 -6.11 -2.47
CA LYS A 59 1.07 -7.53 -2.43
C LYS A 59 1.26 -8.00 -1.00
N PHE A 60 0.17 -8.37 -0.33
CA PHE A 60 0.21 -8.94 1.00
C PHE A 60 0.73 -10.37 0.99
N ASP A 61 1.20 -10.83 2.15
CA ASP A 61 1.62 -12.22 2.33
C ASP A 61 0.41 -13.16 2.48
N GLU A 62 -0.69 -12.63 3.02
CA GLU A 62 -1.97 -13.31 3.26
C GLU A 62 -3.10 -12.69 2.39
N PRO A 63 -4.25 -13.38 2.20
CA PRO A 63 -5.38 -12.89 1.39
C PRO A 63 -6.21 -11.78 2.07
N LEU A 64 -5.53 -10.72 2.53
CA LEU A 64 -6.10 -9.59 3.28
C LEU A 64 -6.21 -8.29 2.46
N GLY A 65 -6.10 -8.42 1.14
CA GLY A 65 -6.32 -7.39 0.13
C GLY A 65 -7.70 -7.45 -0.48
N VAL A 66 -7.89 -6.62 -1.51
CA VAL A 66 -9.19 -6.38 -2.15
C VAL A 66 -9.15 -6.53 -3.67
N ASN A 67 -7.97 -6.74 -4.25
CA ASN A 67 -7.76 -6.89 -5.68
C ASN A 67 -6.64 -7.88 -6.00
N ASP A 68 -6.36 -8.05 -7.30
CA ASP A 68 -5.33 -8.90 -7.90
C ASP A 68 -4.21 -8.06 -8.57
N GLY A 69 -4.04 -6.81 -8.13
CA GLY A 69 -3.13 -5.83 -8.73
C GLY A 69 -3.74 -5.03 -9.88
N THR A 70 -5.04 -5.16 -10.13
CA THR A 70 -5.79 -4.36 -11.10
C THR A 70 -6.70 -3.31 -10.46
N VAL A 71 -6.90 -2.19 -11.16
CA VAL A 71 -7.92 -1.18 -10.84
C VAL A 71 -8.62 -0.77 -12.12
N ASN A 72 -9.96 -0.85 -12.15
CA ASN A 72 -10.78 -0.50 -13.31
C ASN A 72 -10.30 -1.15 -14.63
N GLY A 73 -9.89 -2.43 -14.58
CA GLY A 73 -9.43 -3.18 -15.75
C GLY A 73 -7.97 -2.91 -16.16
N LYS A 74 -7.28 -1.96 -15.54
CA LYS A 74 -5.85 -1.70 -15.77
C LYS A 74 -5.00 -2.43 -14.73
N ARG A 75 -3.97 -3.15 -15.19
CA ARG A 75 -3.00 -3.85 -14.34
C ARG A 75 -1.84 -2.93 -13.97
N TYR A 76 -1.51 -2.88 -12.68
CA TYR A 76 -0.35 -2.15 -12.15
C TYR A 76 0.71 -3.11 -11.60
N PHE A 77 0.27 -4.24 -11.04
CA PHE A 77 1.15 -5.34 -10.63
C PHE A 77 0.41 -6.68 -10.70
N GLU A 78 1.12 -7.78 -10.45
CA GLU A 78 0.57 -9.13 -10.44
C GLU A 78 0.55 -9.71 -9.03
N CYS A 79 -0.61 -10.22 -8.61
CA CYS A 79 -0.76 -11.05 -7.42
C CYS A 79 -2.04 -11.91 -7.52
N GLN A 80 -2.21 -12.83 -6.58
CA GLN A 80 -3.44 -13.62 -6.46
C GLN A 80 -4.63 -12.72 -6.08
N PRO A 81 -5.87 -13.12 -6.41
CA PRO A 81 -7.07 -12.40 -5.95
C PRO A 81 -7.08 -12.28 -4.43
N LYS A 82 -7.42 -11.08 -3.94
CA LYS A 82 -7.42 -10.71 -2.50
C LYS A 82 -6.02 -10.58 -1.88
N TYR A 83 -4.94 -10.58 -2.64
CA TYR A 83 -3.60 -10.30 -2.11
C TYR A 83 -3.17 -8.86 -2.39
N GLY A 84 -3.79 -8.18 -3.35
CA GLY A 84 -3.45 -6.82 -3.75
C GLY A 84 -4.28 -5.78 -3.03
N SER A 85 -3.66 -4.66 -2.68
CA SER A 85 -4.38 -3.44 -2.28
C SER A 85 -3.61 -2.18 -2.70
N PHE A 86 -4.35 -1.09 -2.88
CA PHE A 86 -3.77 0.24 -3.06
C PHE A 86 -4.13 1.13 -1.88
N VAL A 87 -3.13 1.64 -1.19
CA VAL A 87 -3.26 2.46 0.02
C VAL A 87 -2.51 3.78 -0.12
N PRO A 88 -2.85 4.84 0.63
CA PRO A 88 -2.05 6.06 0.63
C PRO A 88 -0.64 5.79 1.21
N PRO A 89 0.39 6.55 0.79
CA PRO A 89 1.73 6.46 1.36
C PRO A 89 1.76 6.46 2.90
N SER A 90 0.93 7.28 3.55
CA SER A 90 0.85 7.33 5.02
C SER A 90 0.34 6.08 5.73
N ALA A 91 -0.20 5.10 4.99
CA ALA A 91 -0.60 3.81 5.54
C ALA A 91 0.53 2.77 5.50
N VAL A 92 1.67 3.07 4.87
CA VAL A 92 2.75 2.11 4.60
C VAL A 92 3.99 2.49 5.40
N VAL A 93 4.56 1.50 6.08
CA VAL A 93 5.88 1.60 6.72
C VAL A 93 6.77 0.56 6.05
N VAL A 94 7.85 1.00 5.40
CA VAL A 94 8.88 0.11 4.84
C VAL A 94 9.92 -0.22 5.91
N GLY A 95 10.48 -1.42 5.87
CA GLY A 95 11.48 -1.85 6.86
C GLY A 95 11.70 -3.35 6.87
N ASP A 96 12.34 -3.83 7.93
CA ASP A 96 12.54 -5.25 8.17
C ASP A 96 11.25 -5.89 8.69
N PHE A 97 10.41 -6.29 7.75
CA PHE A 97 9.14 -6.97 7.98
C PHE A 97 9.18 -8.32 7.25
N PRO A 98 9.90 -9.32 7.79
CA PRO A 98 9.91 -10.66 7.21
C PRO A 98 8.48 -11.21 7.16
N PRO A 99 8.15 -12.09 6.19
CA PRO A 99 6.93 -12.88 6.27
C PRO A 99 6.85 -13.58 7.61
N GLU A 100 5.66 -13.66 8.21
CA GLU A 100 5.44 -14.53 9.36
C GLU A 100 5.73 -15.96 8.88
N ALA A 101 6.56 -16.70 9.62
CA ALA A 101 6.85 -18.07 9.28
C ALA A 101 5.55 -18.86 9.44
N ASP A 102 5.20 -19.68 8.44
CA ASP A 102 4.15 -20.67 8.62
C ASP A 102 4.66 -21.67 9.65
N ASP A 103 4.18 -21.59 10.88
CA ASP A 103 4.49 -22.50 11.99
C ASP A 103 3.90 -23.92 11.77
N LEU A 104 3.93 -24.44 10.53
CA LEU A 104 3.27 -25.67 10.11
C LEU A 104 4.17 -26.92 10.14
N ASP A 105 5.28 -26.88 10.90
CA ASP A 105 6.18 -28.03 11.09
C ASP A 105 6.04 -28.70 12.47
N GLU A 106 4.92 -28.50 13.19
CA GLU A 106 4.55 -29.31 14.36
C GLU A 106 3.29 -30.16 14.09
N ILE A 107 3.42 -31.21 13.28
CA ILE A 107 2.54 -32.39 13.29
C ILE A 107 3.37 -33.65 13.47
#